data_AF-A0A9E4LM87-F1
#
_entry.id   AF-A0A9E4LM87-F1
#
_cell.length_a   1.000
_cell.length_b   1.000
_cell.length_c   1.000
_cell.angle_alpha   90.00
_cell.angle_beta   90.00
_cell.angle_gamma   90.00
#
_symmetry.space_group_name_H-M   'P 1'
#
loop_
_entity.id
_entity.type
_entity.pdbx_description
1 polymer ?
#
loop_
_entity_poly.entity_id
_entity_poly.type
_entity_poly.pdbx_seq_one_letter_code
_entity_poly.pdbx_strand_id
1 'polypeptide(L)'
;MENGEGSDPGVGLEPEAVEETDFATVRRGYEPGPVRARLREAAEEIRRLNTLVGSLSNRIAELEETPPEVLESRRVAEALGDEATRILQSASDAAQERIERAEAECARIVGEAQETAAASIEDGREQGRSMVLEARNVRERILADLAGKRREYQVEVEQLREVHDRLTEALGIFRQGLDGWIDELVQAGPRAAAAAERAGLRVAAQPESTVAQIEAEIGTARLAGMPLDGPLGEEARDGDEAPAPDAADTDDMEPESPQGVGEPEAVGDSVAIAGLTLEPSPGTPGAPAPLYDIEAEADVELDDGADLSHGQASDVVDDVADDMASDVAGDAGAIFARLRSVTAQPVSESPEPAPADEGAPPEPAGVAGEPAEFADEFEEDFADEHEAAAEPSDPDDLVSAARAVAVGGIARRLKRLVVDEQGDLLDGIRRNGVRAVRSAIAGDTKGYTRAARVPMQDFASDIDVSIDDIDLTAAGAAILSVLVEPVRARLGDLMEETDDADELSRAVRSIYRESRSRRADVAAESAFSAGWPEPIT
;
A
#
# COMPACT_ATOMS: atom_id res chain seq x y z
N MET A 1 30.44 81.85 83.00
CA MET A 1 30.67 80.52 82.42
C MET A 1 31.47 79.80 83.49
N GLU A 2 30.86 78.93 84.28
CA GLU A 2 30.52 77.57 83.85
C GLU A 2 29.32 77.06 84.67
N ASN A 3 28.34 76.50 83.97
CA ASN A 3 27.11 75.90 84.47
C ASN A 3 27.33 74.40 84.62
N GLY A 4 26.51 73.75 85.46
CA GLY A 4 25.95 72.44 85.08
C GLY A 4 26.20 71.27 86.02
N GLU A 5 25.75 71.36 87.27
CA GLU A 5 25.24 70.16 87.94
C GLU A 5 23.89 69.82 87.31
N GLY A 6 23.92 68.95 86.30
CA GLY A 6 22.72 68.37 85.71
C GLY A 6 22.07 67.44 86.72
N SER A 7 20.99 67.90 87.34
CA SER A 7 20.08 67.07 88.12
C SER A 7 19.53 65.95 87.24
N ASP A 8 19.51 64.74 87.79
CA ASP A 8 18.94 63.52 87.23
C ASP A 8 17.54 63.77 86.63
N PRO A 9 17.28 63.42 85.34
CA PRO A 9 15.98 63.60 84.70
C PRO A 9 14.84 62.77 85.34
N GLY A 10 15.12 61.91 86.32
CA GLY A 10 14.12 61.18 87.10
C GLY A 10 13.53 61.92 88.29
N VAL A 11 14.12 63.04 88.73
CA VAL A 11 13.60 63.85 89.84
C VAL A 11 12.86 65.06 89.26
N GLY A 12 11.57 64.88 88.97
CA GLY A 12 10.69 65.97 88.57
C GLY A 12 10.77 67.13 89.58
N LEU A 13 10.60 68.37 89.10
CA LEU A 13 10.62 69.56 89.95
C LEU A 13 9.72 69.34 91.18
N GLU A 14 10.30 69.41 92.38
CA GLU A 14 9.51 69.26 93.60
C GLU A 14 8.60 70.48 93.76
N PRO A 15 7.28 70.30 93.91
CA PRO A 15 6.34 71.41 93.97
C PRO A 15 6.60 72.34 95.15
N GLU A 16 7.13 71.80 96.25
CA GLU A 16 7.51 72.58 97.45
C GLU A 16 8.75 73.44 97.18
N ALA A 17 9.76 72.91 96.49
CA ALA A 17 10.95 73.67 96.08
C ALA A 17 10.60 74.84 95.14
N VAL A 18 9.61 74.65 94.25
CA VAL A 18 9.13 75.71 93.33
C VAL A 18 8.41 76.84 94.07
N GLU A 19 7.71 76.55 95.18
CA GLU A 19 7.04 77.56 96.01
C GLU A 19 8.02 78.36 96.89
N GLU A 20 9.07 77.71 97.37
CA GLU A 20 10.06 78.30 98.28
C GLU A 20 11.23 78.99 97.56
N THR A 21 11.26 78.97 96.23
CA THR A 21 12.34 79.60 95.47
C THR A 21 12.34 81.12 95.61
N ASP A 22 13.36 81.67 96.29
CA ASP A 22 13.59 83.11 96.40
C ASP A 22 14.51 83.64 95.28
N PHE A 23 14.15 84.80 94.71
CA PHE A 23 14.95 85.46 93.68
C PHE A 23 15.49 86.81 94.17
N ALA A 24 16.72 87.15 93.79
CA ALA A 24 17.33 88.44 94.09
C ALA A 24 16.60 89.60 93.40
N THR A 25 16.40 90.73 94.11
CA THR A 25 15.72 91.91 93.57
C THR A 25 16.69 92.81 92.79
N VAL A 26 16.31 93.20 91.56
CA VAL A 26 17.10 94.06 90.66
C VAL A 26 16.30 95.31 90.31
N ARG A 27 16.99 96.44 90.05
CA ARG A 27 16.39 97.80 89.86
C ARG A 27 15.33 97.89 88.73
N ARG A 28 15.20 96.88 87.86
CA ARG A 28 14.19 96.77 86.81
C ARG A 28 13.84 95.28 86.60
N GLY A 29 12.97 94.74 87.44
CA GLY A 29 12.56 93.33 87.43
C GLY A 29 11.04 93.15 87.60
N TYR A 30 10.58 91.90 87.54
CA TYR A 30 9.17 91.55 87.76
C TYR A 30 8.75 91.81 89.21
N GLU A 31 7.49 92.18 89.42
CA GLU A 31 6.98 92.41 90.77
C GLU A 31 6.92 91.08 91.57
N PRO A 32 7.41 91.06 92.81
CA PRO A 32 7.55 89.82 93.58
C PRO A 32 6.20 89.19 93.97
N GLY A 33 5.14 89.98 94.11
CA GLY A 33 3.79 89.48 94.42
C GLY A 33 3.22 88.58 93.32
N PRO A 34 3.09 89.09 92.08
CA PRO A 34 2.65 88.30 90.93
C PRO A 34 3.51 87.08 90.62
N VAL A 35 4.84 87.19 90.74
CA VAL A 35 5.75 86.04 90.52
C VAL A 35 5.50 84.93 91.52
N ARG A 36 5.38 85.24 92.82
CA ARG A 36 5.03 84.24 93.84
C ARG A 36 3.65 83.62 93.61
N ALA A 37 2.67 84.39 93.14
CA ALA A 37 1.36 83.85 92.79
C ALA A 37 1.46 82.83 91.64
N ARG A 38 2.23 83.15 90.59
CA ARG A 38 2.45 82.25 89.46
C ARG A 38 3.27 81.01 89.81
N LEU A 39 4.24 81.12 90.72
CA LEU A 39 4.99 79.96 91.23
C LEU A 39 4.10 78.99 92.03
N ARG A 40 3.17 79.50 92.85
CA ARG A 40 2.20 78.63 93.54
C ARG A 40 1.27 77.92 92.55
N GLU A 41 0.80 78.62 91.52
CA GLU A 41 -0.01 78.00 90.47
C GLU A 41 0.77 76.93 89.69
N ALA A 42 2.06 77.18 89.41
CA ALA A 42 2.93 76.18 88.79
C ALA A 42 3.16 74.96 89.70
N ALA A 43 3.34 75.17 91.00
CA ALA A 43 3.48 74.09 91.98
C ALA A 43 2.19 73.27 92.11
N GLU A 44 1.01 73.90 92.09
CA GLU A 44 -0.27 73.19 92.02
C GLU A 44 -0.40 72.33 90.75
N GLU A 45 0.05 72.85 89.60
CA GLU A 45 0.02 72.10 88.35
C GLU A 45 0.99 70.91 88.37
N ILE A 46 2.18 71.09 88.94
CA ILE A 46 3.15 70.01 89.15
C ILE A 46 2.56 68.91 90.05
N ARG A 47 1.86 69.27 91.13
CA ARG A 47 1.17 68.28 91.99
C ARG A 47 0.10 67.50 91.21
N ARG A 48 -0.69 68.18 90.37
CA ARG A 48 -1.71 67.55 89.51
C ARG A 48 -1.08 66.56 88.53
N LEU A 49 -0.01 66.95 87.85
CA LEU A 49 0.71 66.09 86.91
C LEU A 49 1.34 64.88 87.59
N ASN A 50 1.98 65.05 88.75
CA ASN A 50 2.55 63.93 89.51
C ASN A 50 1.48 62.91 89.92
N THR A 51 0.30 63.39 90.32
CA THR A 51 -0.84 62.51 90.65
C THR A 51 -1.32 61.71 89.44
N LEU A 52 -1.37 62.35 88.26
CA LEU A 52 -1.76 61.70 87.01
C LEU A 52 -0.73 60.67 86.54
N VAL A 53 0.57 60.99 86.63
CA VAL A 53 1.64 60.06 86.28
C VAL A 53 1.61 58.84 87.20
N GLY A 54 1.36 59.03 88.50
CA GLY A 54 1.18 57.94 89.44
C GLY A 54 -0.01 57.03 89.09
N SER A 55 -1.16 57.61 88.71
CA SER A 55 -2.34 56.81 88.34
C SER A 55 -2.16 56.03 87.04
N LEU A 56 -1.50 56.63 86.04
CA LEU A 56 -1.19 55.96 84.78
C LEU A 56 -0.17 54.83 84.98
N SER A 57 0.86 55.07 85.80
CA SER A 57 1.87 54.04 86.12
C SER A 57 1.23 52.85 86.84
N ASN A 58 0.32 53.10 87.80
CA ASN A 58 -0.44 52.04 88.46
C ASN A 58 -1.33 51.26 87.48
N ARG A 59 -1.94 51.94 86.50
CA ARG A 59 -2.79 51.27 85.49
C ARG A 59 -1.98 50.41 84.53
N ILE A 60 -0.78 50.85 84.16
CA ILE A 60 0.14 50.07 83.34
C ILE A 60 0.56 48.81 84.11
N ALA A 61 0.96 48.96 85.38
CA ALA A 61 1.32 47.82 86.22
C ALA A 61 0.16 46.81 86.39
N GLU A 62 -1.07 47.28 86.58
CA GLU A 62 -2.27 46.42 86.69
C GLU A 62 -2.55 45.62 85.40
N LEU A 63 -2.33 46.24 84.23
CA LEU A 63 -2.46 45.57 82.93
C LEU A 63 -1.33 44.56 82.69
N GLU A 64 -0.11 44.88 83.13
CA GLU A 64 1.06 43.99 83.02
C GLU A 64 1.00 42.81 84.01
N GLU A 65 0.37 42.98 85.17
CA GLU A 65 0.15 41.93 86.17
C GLU A 65 -0.97 40.95 85.78
N THR A 66 -1.69 41.21 84.67
CA THR A 66 -2.67 40.29 84.10
C THR A 66 -1.98 39.39 83.05
N PRO A 67 -1.52 38.16 83.39
CA PRO A 67 -0.83 37.30 82.44
C PRO A 67 -1.77 36.78 81.33
N PRO A 68 -1.29 36.60 80.08
CA PRO A 68 -2.07 35.90 79.06
C PRO A 68 -2.20 34.42 79.44
N GLU A 69 -3.44 33.93 79.59
CA GLU A 69 -3.72 32.58 80.06
C GLU A 69 -3.23 31.52 79.06
N VAL A 70 -2.30 30.66 79.50
CA VAL A 70 -1.87 29.41 78.82
C VAL A 70 -3.06 28.50 78.43
N LEU A 71 -4.24 28.72 79.01
CA LEU A 71 -5.50 28.05 78.67
C LEU A 71 -6.07 28.46 77.30
N GLU A 72 -5.80 29.69 76.83
CA GLU A 72 -6.22 30.13 75.50
C GLU A 72 -5.41 29.41 74.41
N SER A 73 -4.10 29.27 74.59
CA SER A 73 -3.26 28.52 73.65
C SER A 73 -3.65 27.04 73.57
N ARG A 74 -4.03 26.41 74.68
CA ARG A 74 -4.51 25.01 74.69
C ARG A 74 -5.86 24.86 74.00
N ARG A 75 -6.82 25.76 74.25
CA ARG A 75 -8.13 25.75 73.58
C ARG A 75 -8.01 25.97 72.08
N VAL A 76 -7.10 26.84 71.65
CA VAL A 76 -6.79 27.05 70.23
C VAL A 76 -6.19 25.78 69.62
N ALA A 77 -5.27 25.11 70.31
CA ALA A 77 -4.70 23.85 69.83
C ALA A 77 -5.72 22.72 69.72
N GLU A 78 -6.63 22.58 70.70
CA GLU A 78 -7.72 21.59 70.68
C GLU A 78 -8.73 21.91 69.55
N ALA A 79 -9.14 23.16 69.39
CA ALA A 79 -10.02 23.58 68.30
C ALA A 79 -9.39 23.39 66.91
N LEU A 80 -8.08 23.64 66.78
CA LEU A 80 -7.35 23.38 65.54
C LEU A 80 -7.23 21.88 65.26
N GLY A 81 -7.04 21.05 66.28
CA GLY A 81 -7.01 19.59 66.15
C GLY A 81 -8.36 19.00 65.73
N ASP A 82 -9.45 19.49 66.31
CA ASP A 82 -10.81 19.11 65.94
C ASP A 82 -11.12 19.52 64.50
N GLU A 83 -10.75 20.73 64.11
CA GLU A 83 -10.98 21.22 62.74
C GLU A 83 -10.10 20.49 61.72
N ALA A 84 -8.83 20.22 62.04
CA ALA A 84 -7.95 19.41 61.19
C ALA A 84 -8.51 18.00 60.99
N THR A 85 -9.07 17.39 62.05
CA THR A 85 -9.70 16.07 61.96
C THR A 85 -10.94 16.10 61.06
N ARG A 86 -11.79 17.13 61.18
CA ARG A 86 -12.94 17.30 60.27
C ARG A 86 -12.53 17.49 58.83
N ILE A 87 -11.50 18.30 58.56
CA ILE A 87 -11.00 18.52 57.20
C ILE A 87 -10.43 17.22 56.62
N LEU A 88 -9.63 16.47 57.40
CA LEU A 88 -9.10 15.19 56.95
C LEU A 88 -10.20 14.16 56.68
N GLN A 89 -11.22 14.10 57.52
CA GLN A 89 -12.35 13.20 57.33
C GLN A 89 -13.17 13.60 56.10
N SER A 90 -13.48 14.90 55.94
CA SER A 90 -14.16 15.41 54.75
C SER A 90 -13.35 15.20 53.47
N ALA A 91 -12.03 15.34 53.53
CA ALA A 91 -11.14 15.09 52.40
C ALA A 91 -11.10 13.59 52.06
N SER A 92 -11.09 12.73 53.07
CA SER A 92 -11.12 11.26 52.89
C SER A 92 -12.44 10.79 52.29
N ASP A 93 -13.57 11.30 52.78
CA ASP A 93 -14.90 10.98 52.26
C ASP A 93 -15.05 11.47 50.80
N ALA A 94 -14.55 12.68 50.50
CA ALA A 94 -14.54 13.20 49.13
C ALA A 94 -13.60 12.41 48.20
N ALA A 95 -12.46 11.93 48.70
CA ALA A 95 -11.57 11.07 47.95
C ALA A 95 -12.22 9.72 47.63
N GLN A 96 -12.90 9.12 48.62
CA GLN A 96 -13.62 7.87 48.44
C GLN A 96 -14.75 7.99 47.40
N GLU A 97 -15.55 9.06 47.47
CA GLU A 97 -16.61 9.31 46.49
C GLU A 97 -16.05 9.51 45.06
N ARG A 98 -14.85 10.09 44.94
CA ARG A 98 -14.16 10.23 43.65
C ARG A 98 -13.68 8.88 43.12
N ILE A 99 -13.14 8.01 43.98
CA ILE A 99 -12.71 6.67 43.61
C ILE A 99 -13.91 5.85 43.14
N GLU A 100 -15.00 5.81 43.90
CA GLU A 100 -16.21 5.05 43.54
C GLU A 100 -16.81 5.53 42.20
N ARG A 101 -16.81 6.84 41.95
CA ARG A 101 -17.25 7.41 40.68
C ARG A 101 -16.31 7.04 39.53
N ALA A 102 -15.00 7.06 39.75
CA ALA A 102 -14.02 6.67 38.75
C ALA A 102 -14.14 5.17 38.42
N GLU A 103 -14.29 4.31 39.43
CA GLU A 103 -14.49 2.86 39.26
C GLU A 103 -15.78 2.56 38.48
N ALA A 104 -16.88 3.24 38.81
CA ALA A 104 -18.15 3.09 38.09
C ALA A 104 -18.03 3.52 36.61
N GLU A 105 -17.32 4.61 36.35
CA GLU A 105 -17.08 5.10 34.99
C GLU A 105 -16.14 4.18 34.21
N CYS A 106 -15.07 3.68 34.83
CA CYS A 106 -14.19 2.68 34.25
C CYS A 106 -14.98 1.40 33.91
N ALA A 107 -15.83 0.92 34.81
CA ALA A 107 -16.66 -0.25 34.55
C ALA A 107 -17.63 -0.02 33.38
N ARG A 108 -18.20 1.18 33.26
CA ARG A 108 -19.07 1.56 32.13
C ARG A 108 -18.29 1.57 30.81
N ILE A 109 -17.15 2.24 30.77
CA ILE A 109 -16.30 2.33 29.57
C ILE A 109 -15.82 0.94 29.14
N VAL A 110 -15.38 0.10 30.09
CA VAL A 110 -14.95 -1.27 29.79
C VAL A 110 -16.11 -2.10 29.26
N GLY A 111 -17.32 -1.97 29.83
CA GLY A 111 -18.51 -2.65 29.34
C GLY A 111 -18.87 -2.24 27.90
N GLU A 112 -18.89 -0.94 27.62
CA GLU A 112 -19.17 -0.40 26.27
C GLU A 112 -18.12 -0.83 25.25
N ALA A 113 -16.84 -0.84 25.64
CA ALA A 113 -15.75 -1.32 24.79
C ALA A 113 -15.89 -2.82 24.50
N GLN A 114 -16.25 -3.64 25.50
CA GLN A 114 -16.48 -5.08 25.33
C GLN A 114 -17.68 -5.37 24.42
N GLU A 115 -18.78 -4.64 24.56
CA GLU A 115 -19.95 -4.78 23.69
C GLU A 115 -19.63 -4.39 22.25
N THR A 116 -18.89 -3.29 22.06
CA THR A 116 -18.46 -2.81 20.73
C THR A 116 -17.51 -3.80 20.08
N ALA A 117 -16.52 -4.32 20.83
CA ALA A 117 -15.61 -5.34 20.34
C ALA A 117 -16.37 -6.62 19.97
N ALA A 118 -17.31 -7.08 20.79
CA ALA A 118 -18.13 -8.25 20.48
C ALA A 118 -18.98 -8.06 19.22
N ALA A 119 -19.55 -6.87 19.02
CA ALA A 119 -20.29 -6.53 17.81
C ALA A 119 -19.39 -6.53 16.57
N SER A 120 -18.22 -5.89 16.63
CA SER A 120 -17.24 -5.87 15.55
C SER A 120 -16.79 -7.28 15.15
N ILE A 121 -16.54 -8.14 16.14
CA ILE A 121 -16.17 -9.54 15.88
C ILE A 121 -17.30 -10.30 15.18
N GLU A 122 -18.57 -10.12 15.57
CA GLU A 122 -19.68 -10.80 14.90
C GLU A 122 -19.90 -10.26 13.47
N ASP A 123 -19.78 -8.95 13.27
CA ASP A 123 -19.84 -8.34 11.94
C ASP A 123 -18.73 -8.89 11.04
N GLY A 124 -17.49 -8.98 11.55
CA GLY A 124 -16.37 -9.60 10.83
C GLY A 124 -16.63 -11.08 10.50
N ARG A 125 -17.24 -11.84 11.42
CA ARG A 125 -17.64 -13.23 11.17
C ARG A 125 -18.72 -13.34 10.11
N GLU A 126 -19.71 -12.47 10.12
CA GLU A 126 -20.78 -12.44 9.12
C GLU A 126 -20.22 -12.10 7.73
N GLN A 127 -19.36 -11.08 7.65
CA GLN A 127 -18.65 -10.72 6.43
C GLN A 127 -17.78 -11.88 5.91
N GLY A 128 -16.99 -12.52 6.78
CA GLY A 128 -16.20 -13.68 6.41
C GLY A 128 -17.05 -14.84 5.87
N ARG A 129 -18.20 -15.14 6.51
CA ARG A 129 -19.15 -16.14 6.02
C ARG A 129 -19.70 -15.77 4.64
N SER A 130 -20.07 -14.51 4.43
CA SER A 130 -20.57 -14.02 3.14
C SER A 130 -19.50 -14.13 2.04
N MET A 131 -18.27 -13.70 2.32
CA MET A 131 -17.15 -13.79 1.38
C MET A 131 -16.84 -15.23 0.99
N VAL A 132 -16.88 -16.17 1.93
CA VAL A 132 -16.67 -17.60 1.63
C VAL A 132 -17.77 -18.14 0.73
N LEU A 133 -19.03 -17.74 0.95
CA LEU A 133 -20.14 -18.13 0.06
C LEU A 133 -19.96 -17.54 -1.34
N GLU A 134 -19.58 -16.27 -1.45
CA GLU A 134 -19.26 -15.64 -2.74
C GLU A 134 -18.12 -16.37 -3.45
N ALA A 135 -17.02 -16.66 -2.75
CA ALA A 135 -15.87 -17.38 -3.31
C ALA A 135 -16.25 -18.78 -3.79
N ARG A 136 -17.09 -19.51 -3.04
CA ARG A 136 -17.62 -20.82 -3.46
C ARG A 136 -18.45 -20.72 -4.73
N ASN A 137 -19.34 -19.73 -4.81
CA ASN A 137 -20.16 -19.49 -6.00
C ASN A 137 -19.31 -19.14 -7.22
N VAL A 138 -18.29 -18.29 -7.05
CA VAL A 138 -17.34 -17.95 -8.12
C VAL A 138 -16.57 -19.20 -8.57
N ARG A 139 -16.08 -20.01 -7.63
CA ARG A 139 -15.39 -21.27 -7.93
C ARG A 139 -16.29 -22.22 -8.71
N GLU A 140 -17.53 -22.43 -8.26
CA GLU A 140 -18.49 -23.29 -8.96
C GLU A 140 -18.76 -22.81 -10.38
N ARG A 141 -18.89 -21.49 -10.58
CA ARG A 141 -19.04 -20.90 -11.91
C ARG A 141 -17.82 -21.15 -12.80
N ILE A 142 -16.61 -20.97 -12.28
CA ILE A 142 -15.36 -21.22 -13.02
C ILE A 142 -15.24 -22.70 -13.38
N LEU A 143 -15.52 -23.61 -12.45
CA LEU A 143 -15.49 -25.05 -12.70
C LEU A 143 -16.53 -25.45 -13.75
N ALA A 144 -17.72 -24.87 -13.72
CA ALA A 144 -18.75 -25.09 -14.73
C ALA A 144 -18.31 -24.61 -16.13
N ASP A 145 -17.70 -23.42 -16.21
CA ASP A 145 -17.15 -22.89 -17.47
C ASP A 145 -16.01 -23.77 -18.01
N LEU A 146 -15.06 -24.15 -17.16
CA LEU A 146 -13.96 -25.06 -17.52
C LEU A 146 -14.47 -26.43 -17.98
N ALA A 147 -15.47 -26.99 -17.30
CA ALA A 147 -16.10 -28.23 -17.71
C ALA A 147 -16.84 -28.08 -19.06
N GLY A 148 -17.37 -26.89 -19.36
CA GLY A 148 -17.95 -26.53 -20.66
C GLY A 148 -16.89 -26.53 -21.76
N LYS A 149 -15.83 -25.73 -21.58
CA LYS A 149 -14.70 -25.63 -22.52
C LYS A 149 -14.03 -26.98 -22.77
N ARG A 150 -13.82 -27.79 -21.73
CA ARG A 150 -13.27 -29.15 -21.87
C ARG A 150 -14.14 -30.01 -22.80
N ARG A 151 -15.47 -29.93 -22.66
CA ARG A 151 -16.39 -30.68 -23.52
C ARG A 151 -16.34 -30.18 -24.96
N GLU A 152 -16.27 -28.86 -25.15
CA GLU A 152 -16.12 -28.25 -26.48
C GLU A 152 -14.84 -28.71 -27.17
N TYR A 153 -13.69 -28.62 -26.49
CA TYR A 153 -12.42 -29.10 -27.03
C TYR A 153 -12.41 -30.61 -27.27
N GLN A 154 -13.09 -31.40 -26.44
CA GLN A 154 -13.22 -32.84 -26.70
C GLN A 154 -14.00 -33.11 -27.99
N VAL A 155 -15.06 -32.35 -28.27
CA VAL A 155 -15.81 -32.45 -29.53
C VAL A 155 -14.94 -32.04 -30.72
N GLU A 156 -14.19 -30.95 -30.61
CA GLU A 156 -13.27 -30.49 -31.67
C GLU A 156 -12.17 -31.53 -31.97
N VAL A 157 -11.57 -32.11 -30.92
CA VAL A 157 -10.57 -33.18 -31.08
C VAL A 157 -11.17 -34.41 -31.76
N GLU A 158 -12.41 -34.78 -31.43
CA GLU A 158 -13.06 -35.92 -32.07
C GLU A 158 -13.39 -35.65 -33.54
N GLN A 159 -13.79 -34.42 -33.88
CA GLN A 159 -13.95 -33.99 -35.27
C GLN A 159 -12.63 -34.04 -36.04
N LEU A 160 -11.53 -33.57 -35.44
CA LEU A 160 -10.20 -33.63 -36.05
C LEU A 160 -9.72 -35.07 -36.25
N ARG A 161 -10.02 -35.98 -35.32
CA ARG A 161 -9.74 -37.41 -35.48
C ARG A 161 -10.52 -38.02 -36.63
N GLU A 162 -11.81 -37.72 -36.73
CA GLU A 162 -12.62 -38.20 -37.85
C GLU A 162 -12.09 -37.69 -39.21
N VAL A 163 -11.69 -36.41 -39.28
CA VAL A 163 -11.05 -35.84 -40.48
C VAL A 163 -9.72 -36.54 -40.78
N HIS A 164 -8.88 -36.76 -39.77
CA HIS A 164 -7.61 -37.47 -39.92
C HIS A 164 -7.81 -38.91 -40.43
N ASP A 165 -8.79 -39.63 -39.89
CA ASP A 165 -9.07 -41.02 -40.26
C ASP A 165 -9.57 -41.09 -41.71
N ARG A 166 -10.44 -40.17 -42.13
CA ARG A 166 -10.88 -40.04 -43.53
C ARG A 166 -9.72 -39.72 -44.48
N LEU A 167 -8.78 -38.85 -44.07
CA LEU A 167 -7.59 -38.54 -44.86
C LEU A 167 -6.67 -39.76 -44.98
N THR A 168 -6.48 -40.50 -43.89
CA THR A 168 -5.67 -41.72 -43.87
C THR A 168 -6.28 -42.80 -44.78
N GLU A 169 -7.61 -42.95 -44.75
CA GLU A 169 -8.33 -43.84 -45.66
C GLU A 169 -8.18 -43.41 -47.12
N ALA A 170 -8.38 -42.13 -47.43
CA ALA A 170 -8.21 -41.59 -48.78
C ALA A 170 -6.78 -41.79 -49.31
N LEU A 171 -5.76 -41.54 -48.47
CA LEU A 171 -4.36 -41.80 -48.80
C LEU A 171 -4.08 -43.29 -49.02
N GLY A 172 -4.72 -44.17 -48.25
CA GLY A 172 -4.67 -45.61 -48.43
C GLY A 172 -5.22 -46.06 -49.79
N ILE A 173 -6.39 -45.55 -50.17
CA ILE A 173 -7.01 -45.80 -51.49
C ILE A 173 -6.12 -45.30 -52.61
N PHE A 174 -5.59 -44.07 -52.50
CA PHE A 174 -4.71 -43.49 -53.49
C PHE A 174 -3.43 -44.32 -53.68
N ARG A 175 -2.80 -44.75 -52.59
CA ARG A 175 -1.62 -45.61 -52.63
C ARG A 175 -1.92 -46.95 -53.29
N GLN A 176 -3.04 -47.58 -52.94
CA GLN A 176 -3.46 -48.85 -53.56
C GLN A 176 -3.70 -48.69 -55.07
N GLY A 177 -4.31 -47.58 -55.50
CA GLY A 177 -4.48 -47.24 -56.91
C GLY A 177 -3.15 -47.05 -57.64
N LEU A 178 -2.21 -46.31 -57.02
CA LEU A 178 -0.86 -46.13 -57.56
C LEU A 178 -0.12 -47.45 -57.70
N ASP A 179 -0.14 -48.31 -56.66
CA ASP A 179 0.51 -49.63 -56.71
C ASP A 179 -0.10 -50.49 -57.83
N GLY A 180 -1.42 -50.43 -58.03
CA GLY A 180 -2.10 -51.11 -59.13
C GLY A 180 -1.69 -50.59 -60.52
N TRP A 181 -1.57 -49.28 -60.71
CA TRP A 181 -1.07 -48.70 -61.96
C TRP A 181 0.40 -49.04 -62.22
N ILE A 182 1.23 -49.07 -61.17
CA ILE A 182 2.63 -49.50 -61.27
C ILE A 182 2.68 -50.97 -61.72
N ASP A 183 1.90 -51.86 -61.11
CA ASP A 183 1.84 -53.27 -61.49
C ASP A 183 1.34 -53.47 -62.92
N GLU A 184 0.33 -52.71 -63.35
CA GLU A 184 -0.16 -52.74 -64.73
C GLU A 184 0.92 -52.32 -65.71
N LEU A 185 1.66 -51.24 -65.41
CA LEU A 185 2.75 -50.74 -66.23
C LEU A 185 3.91 -51.74 -66.32
N VAL A 186 4.30 -52.34 -65.18
CA VAL A 186 5.34 -53.39 -65.13
C VAL A 186 4.93 -54.61 -65.97
N GLN A 187 3.66 -54.99 -65.95
CA GLN A 187 3.13 -56.12 -66.73
C GLN A 187 2.86 -55.77 -68.21
N ALA A 188 2.70 -54.49 -68.56
CA ALA A 188 2.45 -54.04 -69.92
C ALA A 188 3.62 -54.38 -70.86
N GLY A 189 4.87 -54.24 -70.41
CA GLY A 189 6.06 -54.59 -71.19
C GLY A 189 6.10 -56.06 -71.62
N PRO A 190 6.02 -57.02 -70.68
CA PRO A 190 5.95 -58.45 -70.99
C PRO A 190 4.74 -58.82 -71.86
N ARG A 191 3.57 -58.21 -71.61
CA ARG A 191 2.37 -58.44 -72.45
C ARG A 191 2.57 -57.96 -73.87
N ALA A 192 3.11 -56.76 -74.05
CA ALA A 192 3.42 -56.20 -75.37
C ALA A 192 4.47 -57.06 -76.10
N ALA A 193 5.51 -57.51 -75.40
CA ALA A 193 6.53 -58.41 -75.95
C ALA A 193 5.93 -59.75 -76.39
N ALA A 194 5.12 -60.40 -75.55
CA ALA A 194 4.45 -61.65 -75.91
C ALA A 194 3.40 -61.45 -77.02
N ALA A 195 2.73 -60.30 -77.09
CA ALA A 195 1.82 -59.96 -78.18
C ALA A 195 2.57 -59.76 -79.50
N ALA A 196 3.72 -59.06 -79.45
CA ALA A 196 4.62 -58.89 -80.58
C ALA A 196 5.21 -60.22 -81.05
N GLU A 197 5.62 -61.11 -80.14
CA GLU A 197 6.12 -62.44 -80.47
C GLU A 197 5.03 -63.31 -81.12
N ARG A 198 3.81 -63.34 -80.57
CA ARG A 198 2.67 -64.03 -81.22
C ARG A 198 2.33 -63.43 -82.57
N ALA A 199 2.45 -62.12 -82.74
CA ALA A 199 2.29 -61.47 -84.05
C ALA A 199 3.41 -61.89 -85.01
N GLY A 200 4.66 -61.94 -84.54
CA GLY A 200 5.81 -62.44 -85.30
C GLY A 200 5.64 -63.90 -85.73
N LEU A 201 5.17 -64.77 -84.84
CA LEU A 201 4.85 -66.16 -85.17
C LEU A 201 3.70 -66.28 -86.17
N ARG A 202 2.67 -65.41 -86.09
CA ARG A 202 1.59 -65.35 -87.10
C ARG A 202 2.08 -64.87 -88.45
N VAL A 203 3.06 -63.97 -88.49
CA VAL A 203 3.71 -63.53 -89.73
C VAL A 203 4.59 -64.66 -90.28
N ALA A 204 5.36 -65.34 -89.44
CA ALA A 204 6.24 -66.45 -89.83
C ALA A 204 5.48 -67.73 -90.26
N ALA A 205 4.27 -67.97 -89.73
CA ALA A 205 3.43 -69.11 -90.09
C ALA A 205 2.60 -68.88 -91.37
N GLN A 206 2.59 -67.66 -91.92
CA GLN A 206 2.06 -67.43 -93.25
C GLN A 206 2.99 -68.11 -94.26
N PRO A 207 2.46 -68.85 -95.25
CA PRO A 207 3.31 -69.43 -96.29
C PRO A 207 4.11 -68.31 -96.94
N GLU A 208 5.42 -68.51 -97.14
CA GLU A 208 6.25 -67.55 -97.88
C GLU A 208 5.53 -67.22 -99.19
N SER A 209 5.15 -65.96 -99.36
CA SER A 209 4.47 -65.52 -100.57
C SER A 209 5.42 -65.75 -101.73
N THR A 210 4.91 -66.42 -102.78
CA THR A 210 5.73 -66.66 -103.96
C THR A 210 6.14 -65.33 -104.60
N VAL A 211 7.28 -65.26 -105.27
CA VAL A 211 7.77 -64.02 -105.91
C VAL A 211 6.70 -63.36 -106.80
N ALA A 212 5.88 -64.16 -107.50
CA ALA A 212 4.76 -63.65 -108.30
C ALA A 212 3.62 -63.05 -107.48
N GLN A 213 3.35 -63.56 -106.27
CA GLN A 213 2.37 -62.99 -105.35
C GLN A 213 2.91 -61.72 -104.68
N ILE A 214 4.19 -61.69 -104.33
CA ILE A 214 4.87 -60.48 -103.83
C ILE A 214 4.86 -59.40 -104.92
N GLU A 215 5.18 -59.72 -106.16
CA GLU A 215 5.11 -58.77 -107.29
C GLU A 215 3.66 -58.31 -107.56
N ALA A 216 2.66 -59.15 -107.32
CA ALA A 216 1.25 -58.78 -107.44
C ALA A 216 0.79 -57.85 -106.30
N GLU A 217 1.20 -58.10 -105.05
CA GLU A 217 0.95 -57.21 -103.90
C GLU A 217 1.70 -55.88 -104.02
N ILE A 218 2.96 -55.90 -104.46
CA ILE A 218 3.72 -54.71 -104.82
C ILE A 218 3.02 -53.97 -105.97
N GLY A 219 2.44 -54.70 -106.93
CA GLY A 219 1.65 -54.15 -108.02
C GLY A 219 0.35 -53.48 -107.56
N THR A 220 -0.40 -54.08 -106.62
CA THR A 220 -1.61 -53.49 -106.05
C THR A 220 -1.30 -52.32 -105.12
N ALA A 221 -0.24 -52.40 -104.32
CA ALA A 221 0.26 -51.29 -103.51
C ALA A 221 0.73 -50.11 -104.38
N ARG A 222 1.37 -50.38 -105.54
CA ARG A 222 1.74 -49.36 -106.53
C ARG A 222 0.53 -48.73 -107.21
N LEU A 223 -0.52 -49.50 -107.50
CA LEU A 223 -1.81 -49.00 -108.01
C LEU A 223 -2.59 -48.20 -106.96
N ALA A 224 -2.45 -48.54 -105.67
CA ALA A 224 -3.06 -47.86 -104.54
C ALA A 224 -2.23 -46.67 -104.01
N GLY A 225 -1.06 -46.40 -104.60
CA GLY A 225 -0.18 -45.29 -104.22
C GLY A 225 0.56 -45.45 -102.88
N MET A 226 0.68 -46.67 -102.35
CA MET A 226 1.44 -46.92 -101.11
C MET A 226 2.96 -46.90 -101.40
N PRO A 227 3.76 -46.14 -100.63
CA PRO A 227 5.22 -46.10 -100.80
C PRO A 227 5.84 -47.46 -100.45
N LEU A 228 6.65 -48.02 -101.35
CA LEU A 228 7.25 -49.36 -101.18
C LEU A 228 8.75 -49.34 -100.85
N ASP A 229 9.36 -48.16 -100.79
CA ASP A 229 10.70 -47.94 -100.27
C ASP A 229 10.64 -46.80 -99.25
N GLY A 230 10.63 -47.15 -97.96
CA GLY A 230 10.90 -46.20 -96.88
C GLY A 230 12.42 -46.19 -96.65
N PRO A 231 13.12 -45.05 -96.81
CA PRO A 231 14.58 -45.02 -96.76
C PRO A 231 15.09 -45.31 -95.35
N LEU A 232 16.10 -46.17 -95.25
CA LEU A 232 17.05 -46.14 -94.14
C LEU A 232 17.88 -44.87 -94.27
N GLY A 233 17.62 -43.88 -93.40
CA GLY A 233 18.55 -42.78 -93.13
C GLY A 233 18.30 -41.47 -93.89
N GLU A 234 18.12 -40.41 -93.09
CA GLU A 234 18.58 -39.02 -93.27
C GLU A 234 18.26 -38.20 -94.54
N GLU A 235 17.55 -37.09 -94.27
CA GLU A 235 17.70 -35.74 -94.85
C GLU A 235 17.31 -35.44 -96.32
N ALA A 236 16.97 -34.15 -96.48
CA ALA A 236 16.83 -33.33 -97.69
C ALA A 236 15.42 -33.29 -98.33
N ARG A 237 14.76 -32.12 -98.45
CA ARG A 237 15.06 -30.95 -99.33
C ARG A 237 15.13 -31.38 -100.81
N ASP A 238 14.58 -30.71 -101.82
CA ASP A 238 14.06 -29.35 -102.00
C ASP A 238 13.35 -29.29 -103.38
N GLY A 239 12.50 -28.28 -103.59
CA GLY A 239 12.42 -27.58 -104.89
C GLY A 239 11.28 -27.91 -105.86
N ASP A 240 10.32 -26.98 -105.98
CA ASP A 240 9.91 -26.47 -107.30
C ASP A 240 9.72 -24.95 -107.21
N GLU A 241 10.23 -24.25 -108.21
CA GLU A 241 10.45 -22.81 -108.29
C GLU A 241 9.57 -22.24 -109.43
N ALA A 242 8.66 -21.30 -109.16
CA ALA A 242 8.73 -19.87 -109.56
C ALA A 242 7.29 -19.30 -109.72
N PRO A 243 7.05 -17.97 -109.87
CA PRO A 243 7.92 -16.81 -109.68
C PRO A 243 7.36 -15.76 -108.69
N ALA A 244 8.25 -14.88 -108.20
CA ALA A 244 7.93 -13.72 -107.37
C ALA A 244 7.26 -12.57 -108.14
N PRO A 245 6.55 -11.69 -107.41
CA PRO A 245 6.68 -10.25 -107.66
C PRO A 245 7.14 -9.48 -106.42
N ASP A 246 8.06 -8.56 -106.66
CA ASP A 246 8.63 -7.62 -105.70
C ASP A 246 7.66 -6.51 -105.31
N ALA A 247 7.72 -6.18 -104.02
CA ALA A 247 7.54 -4.90 -103.33
C ALA A 247 6.60 -3.81 -103.89
N ALA A 248 5.61 -3.42 -103.06
CA ALA A 248 5.35 -2.02 -102.76
C ALA A 248 4.59 -1.87 -101.42
N ASP A 249 4.98 -0.85 -100.67
CA ASP A 249 4.25 -0.18 -99.59
C ASP A 249 2.73 -0.26 -99.68
N THR A 250 2.07 -0.58 -98.55
CA THR A 250 0.99 0.27 -98.02
C THR A 250 0.84 0.05 -96.53
N ASP A 251 0.90 1.19 -95.85
CA ASP A 251 0.37 1.54 -94.54
C ASP A 251 -1.10 1.11 -94.32
N ASP A 252 -1.54 1.25 -93.07
CA ASP A 252 -2.93 1.32 -92.57
C ASP A 252 -3.73 0.05 -92.20
N MET A 253 -4.01 0.00 -90.88
CA MET A 253 -5.29 -0.26 -90.22
C MET A 253 -5.91 -1.68 -90.13
N GLU A 254 -6.50 -1.87 -88.93
CA GLU A 254 -7.24 -3.00 -88.35
C GLU A 254 -8.08 -3.87 -89.30
N PRO A 255 -8.36 -5.11 -88.87
CA PRO A 255 -9.79 -5.36 -88.68
C PRO A 255 -10.16 -6.18 -87.44
N GLU A 256 -11.39 -5.88 -87.05
CA GLU A 256 -12.22 -6.43 -86.00
C GLU A 256 -12.44 -7.95 -86.05
N SER A 257 -12.75 -8.47 -84.87
CA SER A 257 -13.33 -9.79 -84.58
C SER A 257 -14.38 -10.25 -85.58
N PRO A 258 -14.54 -11.57 -85.72
CA PRO A 258 -15.89 -12.12 -85.59
C PRO A 258 -15.97 -13.26 -84.60
N GLN A 259 -17.00 -13.13 -83.76
CA GLN A 259 -17.57 -14.14 -82.91
C GLN A 259 -18.05 -15.36 -83.71
N GLY A 260 -18.03 -16.52 -83.06
CA GLY A 260 -19.23 -17.34 -83.03
C GLY A 260 -19.10 -18.80 -83.44
N VAL A 261 -19.36 -19.65 -82.44
CA VAL A 261 -20.11 -20.92 -82.50
C VAL A 261 -19.28 -22.21 -82.66
N GLY A 262 -19.01 -22.83 -81.50
CA GLY A 262 -19.60 -24.14 -81.16
C GLY A 262 -18.73 -25.38 -81.37
N GLU A 263 -18.09 -25.83 -80.29
CA GLU A 263 -17.67 -27.23 -80.13
C GLU A 263 -18.38 -27.83 -78.90
N PRO A 264 -19.09 -28.96 -79.07
CA PRO A 264 -19.27 -29.93 -78.02
C PRO A 264 -18.68 -31.29 -78.43
N GLU A 265 -17.79 -31.84 -77.63
CA GLU A 265 -18.08 -32.99 -76.76
C GLU A 265 -16.78 -33.54 -76.15
N ALA A 266 -16.74 -33.51 -74.83
CA ALA A 266 -15.74 -34.16 -73.99
C ALA A 266 -16.15 -35.61 -73.75
N VAL A 267 -15.19 -36.54 -73.83
CA VAL A 267 -15.23 -37.84 -73.15
C VAL A 267 -13.84 -38.12 -72.61
N GLY A 268 -13.70 -38.19 -71.28
CA GLY A 268 -12.43 -38.48 -70.61
C GLY A 268 -12.39 -38.08 -69.14
N ASP A 269 -13.33 -38.63 -68.39
CA ASP A 269 -13.47 -38.75 -66.92
C ASP A 269 -12.34 -38.20 -66.01
N SER A 270 -12.64 -37.15 -65.25
CA SER A 270 -11.87 -36.71 -64.08
C SER A 270 -12.73 -36.89 -62.83
N VAL A 271 -12.28 -37.77 -61.92
CA VAL A 271 -12.90 -37.98 -60.62
C VAL A 271 -12.61 -36.77 -59.74
N ALA A 272 -13.64 -35.95 -59.51
CA ALA A 272 -13.62 -34.86 -58.55
C ALA A 272 -13.75 -35.40 -57.12
N ILE A 273 -12.73 -35.19 -56.29
CA ILE A 273 -12.91 -35.25 -54.82
C ILE A 273 -13.49 -33.90 -54.40
N ALA A 274 -14.80 -33.87 -54.16
CA ALA A 274 -15.50 -32.73 -53.60
C ALA A 274 -15.30 -32.68 -52.07
N GLY A 275 -14.92 -31.52 -51.53
CA GLY A 275 -15.20 -31.21 -50.11
C GLY A 275 -14.08 -30.64 -49.22
N LEU A 276 -13.10 -29.89 -49.72
CA LEU A 276 -12.20 -29.10 -48.87
C LEU A 276 -12.11 -27.64 -49.34
N THR A 277 -13.08 -26.82 -48.97
CA THR A 277 -12.90 -25.37 -48.89
C THR A 277 -12.49 -25.03 -47.46
N LEU A 278 -11.18 -24.91 -47.23
CA LEU A 278 -10.62 -24.25 -46.05
C LEU A 278 -10.71 -22.74 -46.30
N GLU A 279 -11.72 -22.08 -45.72
CA GLU A 279 -11.65 -20.63 -45.56
C GLU A 279 -10.68 -20.32 -44.40
N PRO A 280 -9.63 -19.51 -44.60
CA PRO A 280 -8.79 -19.05 -43.50
C PRO A 280 -9.59 -18.04 -42.66
N SER A 281 -9.95 -18.45 -41.45
CA SER A 281 -10.47 -17.53 -40.42
C SER A 281 -9.44 -16.43 -40.15
N PRO A 282 -9.82 -15.14 -40.08
CA PRO A 282 -8.88 -14.05 -39.84
C PRO A 282 -8.42 -14.09 -38.38
N GLY A 283 -7.27 -14.71 -38.13
CA GLY A 283 -6.60 -14.67 -36.84
C GLY A 283 -6.02 -13.27 -36.57
N THR A 284 -6.57 -12.59 -35.58
CA THR A 284 -5.89 -11.50 -34.87
C THR A 284 -4.59 -12.05 -34.28
N PRO A 285 -3.43 -11.39 -34.41
CA PRO A 285 -2.18 -11.90 -33.85
C PRO A 285 -2.23 -11.80 -32.32
N GLY A 286 -2.62 -12.90 -31.68
CA GLY A 286 -2.51 -13.08 -30.23
C GLY A 286 -1.04 -13.21 -29.84
N ALA A 287 -0.61 -12.39 -28.88
CA ALA A 287 0.70 -12.46 -28.26
C ALA A 287 1.00 -13.88 -27.73
N PRO A 288 2.26 -14.34 -27.77
CA PRO A 288 2.63 -15.65 -27.27
C PRO A 288 2.39 -15.73 -25.75
N ALA A 289 1.50 -16.63 -25.32
CA ALA A 289 1.38 -17.00 -23.92
C ALA A 289 2.66 -17.73 -23.48
N PRO A 290 3.22 -17.44 -22.30
CA PRO A 290 4.37 -18.17 -21.80
C PRO A 290 3.96 -19.61 -21.47
N LEU A 291 4.65 -20.56 -22.08
CA LEU A 291 4.58 -21.98 -21.77
C LEU A 291 5.13 -22.16 -20.34
N TYR A 292 4.27 -22.50 -19.38
CA TYR A 292 4.74 -23.00 -18.09
C TYR A 292 5.21 -24.45 -18.27
N ASP A 293 6.46 -24.73 -17.92
CA ASP A 293 7.00 -26.09 -17.79
C ASP A 293 6.26 -26.84 -16.68
N ILE A 294 5.56 -27.91 -17.06
CA ILE A 294 5.02 -28.91 -16.13
C ILE A 294 6.02 -30.06 -16.11
N GLU A 295 7.15 -29.89 -15.41
CA GLU A 295 8.01 -31.01 -15.02
C GLU A 295 8.57 -30.75 -13.62
N ALA A 296 7.76 -31.10 -12.61
CA ALA A 296 8.21 -31.39 -11.26
C ALA A 296 7.14 -32.24 -10.57
N GLU A 297 6.96 -33.48 -11.03
CA GLU A 297 6.32 -34.52 -10.23
C GLU A 297 7.28 -34.88 -9.08
N ALA A 298 6.93 -34.47 -7.86
CA ALA A 298 7.52 -35.05 -6.66
C ALA A 298 6.67 -36.28 -6.30
N ASP A 299 7.29 -37.45 -6.39
CA ASP A 299 6.77 -38.71 -5.87
C ASP A 299 6.37 -38.54 -4.40
N VAL A 300 5.06 -38.62 -4.12
CA VAL A 300 4.54 -38.81 -2.77
C VAL A 300 4.18 -40.28 -2.64
N GLU A 301 5.06 -41.05 -2.01
CA GLU A 301 4.75 -42.39 -1.53
C GLU A 301 3.61 -42.30 -0.50
N LEU A 302 2.47 -42.90 -0.86
CA LEU A 302 1.36 -43.14 0.06
C LEU A 302 1.71 -44.35 0.93
N ASP A 303 2.11 -44.11 2.17
CA ASP A 303 2.23 -45.16 3.20
C ASP A 303 0.83 -45.48 3.74
N ASP A 304 0.28 -46.59 3.25
CA ASP A 304 -0.94 -47.22 3.74
C ASP A 304 -0.61 -48.04 5.00
N GLY A 305 -1.03 -47.55 6.16
CA GLY A 305 -1.47 -48.42 7.25
C GLY A 305 -0.83 -48.21 8.62
N ALA A 306 -1.53 -47.51 9.51
CA ALA A 306 -1.45 -47.76 10.96
C ALA A 306 -2.72 -47.32 11.70
N ASP A 307 -3.58 -48.31 11.95
CA ASP A 307 -4.34 -48.58 13.18
C ASP A 307 -4.82 -47.39 14.04
N LEU A 308 -6.14 -47.13 13.98
CA LEU A 308 -6.84 -46.28 14.94
C LEU A 308 -7.16 -47.05 16.22
N SER A 309 -6.36 -46.84 17.27
CA SER A 309 -6.73 -47.20 18.64
C SER A 309 -6.84 -45.96 19.52
N HIS A 310 -7.94 -45.89 20.27
CA HIS A 310 -8.28 -44.82 21.22
C HIS A 310 -7.20 -44.55 22.28
N GLY A 311 -6.90 -43.27 22.54
CA GLY A 311 -6.08 -42.82 23.66
C GLY A 311 -6.30 -41.35 24.01
N GLN A 312 -7.15 -41.13 25.01
CA GLN A 312 -7.30 -40.01 25.96
C GLN A 312 -6.55 -38.67 25.76
N ALA A 313 -7.31 -37.62 26.10
CA ALA A 313 -6.93 -36.24 26.32
C ALA A 313 -5.57 -36.04 27.02
N SER A 314 -4.80 -35.10 26.47
CA SER A 314 -3.94 -34.22 27.25
C SER A 314 -3.91 -32.84 26.59
N ASP A 315 -4.15 -31.86 27.43
CA ASP A 315 -4.08 -30.42 27.27
C ASP A 315 -2.63 -30.01 26.95
N VAL A 316 -2.39 -29.47 25.74
CA VAL A 316 -1.19 -28.67 25.40
C VAL A 316 -1.61 -27.62 24.38
N VAL A 317 -1.55 -26.38 24.83
CA VAL A 317 -1.56 -25.10 24.10
C VAL A 317 -0.93 -25.17 22.70
N ASP A 318 -1.72 -24.79 21.70
CA ASP A 318 -1.25 -24.43 20.36
C ASP A 318 -1.47 -22.93 20.22
N ASP A 319 -0.41 -22.17 20.45
CA ASP A 319 -0.32 -20.73 20.29
C ASP A 319 0.84 -20.52 19.31
N VAL A 320 0.51 -20.47 18.01
CA VAL A 320 1.23 -19.88 16.85
C VAL A 320 0.48 -20.39 15.59
N ALA A 321 -0.71 -19.85 15.32
CA ALA A 321 -1.40 -20.11 14.05
C ALA A 321 -2.40 -19.03 13.59
N ASP A 322 -2.48 -17.86 14.22
CA ASP A 322 -3.50 -16.84 13.88
C ASP A 322 -2.93 -15.59 13.16
N ASP A 323 -1.60 -15.44 13.10
CA ASP A 323 -0.95 -14.20 12.61
C ASP A 323 -0.83 -14.11 11.07
N MET A 324 -1.31 -15.11 10.34
CA MET A 324 -1.26 -15.14 8.86
C MET A 324 -2.65 -15.09 8.21
N ALA A 325 -3.72 -15.03 9.00
CA ALA A 325 -5.10 -15.09 8.51
C ALA A 325 -5.75 -13.70 8.29
N SER A 326 -5.26 -12.64 8.97
CA SER A 326 -5.81 -11.28 8.85
C SER A 326 -5.32 -10.55 7.59
N ASP A 327 -4.05 -10.69 7.23
CA ASP A 327 -3.42 -10.04 6.06
C ASP A 327 -3.97 -10.54 4.71
N VAL A 328 -4.50 -11.76 4.67
CA VAL A 328 -5.08 -12.37 3.47
C VAL A 328 -6.51 -11.88 3.20
N ALA A 329 -7.23 -11.43 4.23
CA ALA A 329 -8.62 -11.02 4.11
C ALA A 329 -8.80 -9.67 3.36
N GLY A 330 -7.90 -8.72 3.60
CA GLY A 330 -7.88 -7.43 2.90
C GLY A 330 -7.49 -7.54 1.42
N ASP A 331 -6.47 -8.35 1.11
CA ASP A 331 -6.02 -8.61 -0.27
C ASP A 331 -7.06 -9.41 -1.08
N ALA A 332 -7.73 -10.38 -0.45
CA ALA A 332 -8.81 -11.13 -1.09
C ALA A 332 -9.96 -10.22 -1.56
N GLY A 333 -10.35 -9.21 -0.76
CA GLY A 333 -11.39 -8.25 -1.14
C GLY A 333 -11.06 -7.47 -2.42
N ALA A 334 -9.80 -7.00 -2.54
CA ALA A 334 -9.31 -6.32 -3.73
C ALA A 334 -9.25 -7.25 -4.96
N ILE A 335 -8.86 -8.51 -4.77
CA ILE A 335 -8.84 -9.54 -5.82
C ILE A 335 -10.25 -9.83 -6.34
N PHE A 336 -11.26 -9.95 -5.46
CA PHE A 336 -12.65 -10.18 -5.86
C PHE A 336 -13.31 -8.95 -6.52
N ALA A 337 -12.95 -7.74 -6.08
CA ALA A 337 -13.35 -6.50 -6.78
C ALA A 337 -12.77 -6.45 -8.20
N ARG A 338 -11.51 -6.87 -8.37
CA ARG A 338 -10.84 -6.95 -9.67
C ARG A 338 -11.49 -8.03 -10.58
N LEU A 339 -11.83 -9.20 -10.04
CA LEU A 339 -12.57 -10.25 -10.76
C LEU A 339 -13.97 -9.80 -11.22
N ARG A 340 -14.67 -8.99 -10.41
CA ARG A 340 -15.93 -8.34 -10.82
C ARG A 340 -15.70 -7.36 -11.98
N SER A 341 -14.66 -6.53 -11.92
CA SER A 341 -14.37 -5.55 -12.98
C SER A 341 -13.98 -6.18 -14.32
N VAL A 342 -13.25 -7.29 -14.31
CA VAL A 342 -12.77 -7.98 -15.52
C VAL A 342 -13.89 -8.74 -16.23
N THR A 343 -14.91 -9.20 -15.49
CA THR A 343 -16.04 -9.96 -16.07
C THR A 343 -17.26 -9.10 -16.42
N ALA A 344 -17.19 -7.79 -16.20
CA ALA A 344 -18.30 -6.84 -16.42
C ALA A 344 -18.20 -5.99 -17.69
N GLN A 345 -17.25 -6.24 -18.62
CA GLN A 345 -17.18 -5.51 -19.89
C GLN A 345 -18.29 -5.96 -20.86
N PRO A 346 -19.22 -5.07 -21.29
CA PRO A 346 -20.21 -5.40 -22.31
C PRO A 346 -19.64 -5.18 -23.72
N VAL A 347 -19.90 -6.13 -24.62
CA VAL A 347 -19.65 -6.02 -26.06
C VAL A 347 -20.65 -5.02 -26.67
N SER A 348 -20.14 -4.12 -27.52
CA SER A 348 -20.88 -3.02 -28.15
C SER A 348 -21.93 -3.47 -29.16
N GLU A 349 -23.12 -2.88 -29.10
CA GLU A 349 -24.02 -2.74 -30.26
C GLU A 349 -24.84 -1.43 -30.12
N SER A 350 -25.02 -0.71 -31.23
CA SER A 350 -25.75 0.58 -31.41
C SER A 350 -26.29 0.58 -32.86
N PRO A 351 -27.32 1.35 -33.30
CA PRO A 351 -28.00 2.49 -32.65
C PRO A 351 -29.56 2.60 -32.78
N GLU A 352 -30.17 3.41 -31.89
CA GLU A 352 -31.34 4.36 -31.96
C GLU A 352 -32.65 4.11 -32.79
N PRO A 353 -33.84 4.72 -32.46
CA PRO A 353 -34.02 6.15 -32.13
C PRO A 353 -35.09 6.57 -31.07
N ALA A 354 -34.95 7.81 -30.58
CA ALA A 354 -35.92 8.59 -29.77
C ALA A 354 -36.98 9.30 -30.67
N PRO A 355 -38.11 9.86 -30.17
CA PRO A 355 -38.18 11.05 -29.27
C PRO A 355 -39.29 10.95 -28.17
N ALA A 356 -39.40 11.79 -27.13
CA ALA A 356 -39.69 13.23 -27.18
C ALA A 356 -39.44 13.97 -25.85
N ASP A 357 -39.20 15.26 -26.05
CA ASP A 357 -38.84 16.39 -25.19
C ASP A 357 -39.97 16.88 -24.27
N GLU A 358 -39.61 17.46 -23.11
CA GLU A 358 -40.15 18.74 -22.58
C GLU A 358 -39.55 19.07 -21.19
N GLY A 359 -38.92 20.26 -21.06
CA GLY A 359 -38.89 21.00 -19.78
C GLY A 359 -37.56 21.63 -19.34
N ALA A 360 -37.39 22.92 -19.63
CA ALA A 360 -36.21 23.77 -19.44
C ALA A 360 -35.99 24.32 -17.98
N PRO A 361 -34.84 25.01 -17.68
CA PRO A 361 -34.22 25.31 -16.35
C PRO A 361 -34.50 26.79 -15.87
N PRO A 362 -33.71 27.57 -15.05
CA PRO A 362 -32.38 27.38 -14.38
C PRO A 362 -32.12 28.05 -12.97
N GLU A 363 -30.85 27.94 -12.51
CA GLU A 363 -30.03 28.84 -11.63
C GLU A 363 -29.77 28.48 -10.14
N PRO A 364 -28.67 28.99 -9.50
CA PRO A 364 -27.26 28.92 -9.90
C PRO A 364 -26.33 28.46 -8.73
N ALA A 365 -25.21 27.80 -9.06
CA ALA A 365 -24.20 27.39 -8.09
C ALA A 365 -23.17 28.51 -7.82
N GLY A 366 -22.94 28.81 -6.54
CA GLY A 366 -21.88 29.69 -6.05
C GLY A 366 -20.68 28.89 -5.52
N VAL A 367 -19.50 29.26 -6.03
CA VAL A 367 -18.21 29.47 -5.34
C VAL A 367 -17.67 28.45 -4.31
N ALA A 368 -16.59 27.76 -4.75
CA ALA A 368 -15.30 27.46 -4.11
C ALA A 368 -15.17 26.55 -2.86
N GLY A 369 -14.18 25.64 -2.92
CA GLY A 369 -13.41 25.16 -1.75
C GLY A 369 -13.14 23.65 -1.71
N GLU A 370 -11.90 23.25 -1.99
CA GLU A 370 -11.25 21.93 -1.76
C GLU A 370 -11.22 21.48 -0.28
N PRO A 371 -10.64 20.31 0.12
CA PRO A 371 -10.42 19.03 -0.56
C PRO A 371 -10.85 17.77 0.25
N ALA A 372 -10.83 16.62 -0.44
CA ALA A 372 -10.63 15.23 0.02
C ALA A 372 -10.58 14.89 1.53
N GLU A 373 -11.59 14.15 1.99
CA GLU A 373 -11.50 13.25 3.14
C GLU A 373 -11.24 11.82 2.63
N PHE A 374 -10.02 11.34 2.88
CA PHE A 374 -9.67 9.92 2.84
C PHE A 374 -8.62 9.71 3.93
N ALA A 375 -9.06 9.22 5.09
CA ALA A 375 -8.24 8.53 6.07
C ALA A 375 -9.17 8.01 7.17
N ASP A 376 -9.39 6.69 7.19
CA ASP A 376 -9.23 5.86 8.40
C ASP A 376 -9.59 4.42 8.05
N GLU A 377 -8.59 3.68 7.58
CA GLU A 377 -8.58 2.22 7.59
C GLU A 377 -7.12 1.73 7.53
N PHE A 378 -6.37 1.92 8.61
CA PHE A 378 -5.10 1.20 8.87
C PHE A 378 -4.85 1.18 10.39
N GLU A 379 -5.68 0.44 11.12
CA GLU A 379 -5.31 -0.14 12.41
C GLU A 379 -4.72 -1.53 12.12
N GLU A 380 -3.40 -1.64 12.12
CA GLU A 380 -2.71 -2.92 12.26
C GLU A 380 -2.30 -3.10 13.72
N ASP A 381 -2.79 -4.20 14.28
CA ASP A 381 -2.38 -4.84 15.53
C ASP A 381 -0.85 -4.84 15.67
N PHE A 382 -0.36 -4.21 16.74
CA PHE A 382 0.92 -4.57 17.32
C PHE A 382 0.63 -5.08 18.73
N ALA A 383 0.63 -6.41 18.85
CA ALA A 383 0.56 -7.10 20.12
C ALA A 383 1.56 -6.49 21.12
N ASP A 384 1.04 -6.09 22.28
CA ASP A 384 1.84 -5.75 23.44
C ASP A 384 2.62 -7.00 23.90
N GLU A 385 3.87 -7.12 23.45
CA GLU A 385 4.87 -7.91 24.17
C GLU A 385 5.20 -7.18 25.48
N HIS A 386 4.33 -7.39 26.49
CA HIS A 386 4.69 -7.10 27.88
C HIS A 386 5.71 -8.14 28.33
N GLU A 387 6.98 -7.87 28.04
CA GLU A 387 8.09 -8.47 28.80
C GLU A 387 7.91 -8.04 30.26
N ALA A 388 7.70 -9.01 31.15
CA ALA A 388 7.43 -8.79 32.56
C ALA A 388 8.60 -8.06 33.24
N ALA A 389 8.51 -6.73 33.28
CA ALA A 389 9.51 -5.88 33.92
C ALA A 389 9.48 -6.09 35.43
N ALA A 390 10.62 -6.51 35.98
CA ALA A 390 10.88 -6.52 37.40
C ALA A 390 10.68 -5.10 37.97
N GLU A 391 10.04 -4.99 39.13
CA GLU A 391 9.75 -3.72 39.79
C GLU A 391 11.05 -2.91 40.00
N PRO A 392 11.18 -1.72 39.37
CA PRO A 392 12.37 -0.89 39.50
C PRO A 392 12.47 -0.35 40.92
N SER A 393 13.57 -0.67 41.59
CA SER A 393 13.79 -0.36 43.01
C SER A 393 14.60 0.93 43.23
N ASP A 394 15.12 1.54 42.16
CA ASP A 394 16.00 2.72 42.19
C ASP A 394 15.41 3.87 41.33
N PRO A 395 15.38 5.13 41.81
CA PRO A 395 14.97 6.28 41.00
C PRO A 395 15.72 6.44 39.67
N ASP A 396 17.00 6.03 39.58
CA ASP A 396 17.76 6.08 38.33
C ASP A 396 17.23 5.06 37.29
N ASP A 397 16.68 3.93 37.75
CA ASP A 397 16.06 2.93 36.88
C ASP A 397 14.74 3.45 36.28
N LEU A 398 14.00 4.28 37.03
CA LEU A 398 12.75 4.90 36.56
C LEU A 398 12.99 5.93 35.46
N VAL A 399 14.02 6.79 35.61
CA VAL A 399 14.39 7.77 34.57
C VAL A 399 14.92 7.07 33.33
N SER A 400 15.71 6.01 33.51
CA SER A 400 16.21 5.18 32.40
C SER A 400 15.06 4.48 31.65
N ALA A 401 14.08 3.96 32.38
CA ALA A 401 12.87 3.37 31.80
C ALA A 401 12.02 4.42 31.05
N ALA A 402 11.78 5.58 31.65
CA ALA A 402 11.05 6.68 31.00
C ALA A 402 11.76 7.16 29.73
N ARG A 403 13.10 7.23 29.74
CA ARG A 403 13.91 7.53 28.56
C ARG A 403 13.72 6.47 27.47
N ALA A 404 13.75 5.19 27.82
CA ALA A 404 13.55 4.11 26.86
C ALA A 404 12.16 4.17 26.21
N VAL A 405 11.12 4.47 27.00
CA VAL A 405 9.75 4.69 26.51
C VAL A 405 9.71 5.87 25.53
N ALA A 406 10.33 7.00 25.88
CA ALA A 406 10.38 8.18 25.04
C ALA A 406 11.09 7.90 23.70
N VAL A 407 12.31 7.33 23.75
CA VAL A 407 13.09 6.97 22.55
C VAL A 407 12.32 5.98 21.69
N GLY A 408 11.71 4.95 22.30
CA GLY A 408 10.87 3.97 21.59
C GLY A 408 9.66 4.64 20.91
N GLY A 409 9.01 5.59 21.59
CA GLY A 409 7.91 6.38 21.06
C GLY A 409 8.32 7.23 19.85
N ILE A 410 9.49 7.88 19.90
CA ILE A 410 10.05 8.62 18.76
C ILE A 410 10.33 7.65 17.60
N ALA A 411 11.02 6.54 17.87
CA ALA A 411 11.39 5.56 16.87
C ALA A 411 10.18 4.97 16.13
N ARG A 412 9.12 4.59 16.86
CA ARG A 412 7.86 4.08 16.27
C ARG A 412 7.22 5.11 15.32
N ARG A 413 7.15 6.38 15.73
CA ARG A 413 6.60 7.46 14.90
C ARG A 413 7.45 7.74 13.66
N LEU A 414 8.78 7.72 13.80
CA LEU A 414 9.70 7.86 12.67
C LEU A 414 9.56 6.69 11.69
N LYS A 415 9.46 5.45 12.19
CA LYS A 415 9.24 4.26 11.36
C LYS A 415 7.94 4.37 10.57
N ARG A 416 6.85 4.85 11.19
CA ARG A 416 5.57 5.09 10.51
C ARG A 416 5.70 6.14 9.40
N LEU A 417 6.26 7.31 9.71
CA LEU A 417 6.49 8.37 8.71
C LEU A 417 7.34 7.91 7.52
N VAL A 418 8.36 7.08 7.76
CA VAL A 418 9.19 6.51 6.69
C VAL A 418 8.40 5.55 5.80
N VAL A 419 7.45 4.80 6.37
CA VAL A 419 6.56 3.91 5.59
C VAL A 419 5.57 4.74 4.79
N ASP A 420 4.96 5.76 5.39
CA ASP A 420 3.99 6.64 4.73
C ASP A 420 4.66 7.37 3.54
N GLU A 421 5.84 7.96 3.75
CA GLU A 421 6.58 8.64 2.70
C GLU A 421 7.03 7.66 1.59
N GLN A 422 7.38 6.42 1.94
CA GLN A 422 7.67 5.38 0.95
C GLN A 422 6.43 5.07 0.10
N GLY A 423 5.27 4.89 0.73
CA GLY A 423 4.00 4.61 0.05
C GLY A 423 3.65 5.73 -0.93
N ASP A 424 3.64 6.97 -0.43
CA ASP A 424 3.38 8.17 -1.22
C ASP A 424 4.35 8.33 -2.40
N LEU A 425 5.64 8.05 -2.17
CA LEU A 425 6.64 8.12 -3.22
C LEU A 425 6.47 7.01 -4.26
N LEU A 426 6.19 5.77 -3.86
CA LEU A 426 5.96 4.66 -4.80
C LEU A 426 4.72 4.89 -5.66
N ASP A 427 3.64 5.39 -5.07
CA ASP A 427 2.45 5.77 -5.82
C ASP A 427 2.68 6.99 -6.70
N GLY A 428 3.50 7.94 -6.24
CA GLY A 428 4.01 9.04 -7.04
C GLY A 428 4.81 8.55 -8.26
N ILE A 429 5.71 7.58 -8.10
CA ILE A 429 6.52 7.00 -9.18
C ILE A 429 5.62 6.30 -10.21
N ARG A 430 4.61 5.55 -9.76
CA ARG A 430 3.63 4.91 -10.66
C ARG A 430 2.89 5.93 -11.54
N ARG A 431 2.59 7.11 -11.02
CA ARG A 431 1.83 8.17 -11.74
C ARG A 431 2.72 9.11 -12.55
N ASN A 432 3.88 9.47 -12.01
CA ASN A 432 4.70 10.61 -12.46
C ASN A 432 6.20 10.28 -12.66
N GLY A 433 6.61 9.03 -12.41
CA GLY A 433 8.00 8.57 -12.57
C GLY A 433 9.00 9.38 -11.74
N VAL A 434 10.14 9.71 -12.36
CA VAL A 434 11.27 10.46 -11.77
C VAL A 434 10.86 11.81 -11.13
N ARG A 435 9.79 12.46 -11.64
CA ARG A 435 9.31 13.72 -11.05
C ARG A 435 8.83 13.55 -9.62
N ALA A 436 8.29 12.39 -9.27
CA ALA A 436 7.88 12.10 -7.90
C ALA A 436 9.09 12.03 -6.95
N VAL A 437 10.18 11.39 -7.39
CA VAL A 437 11.44 11.35 -6.61
C VAL A 437 11.99 12.75 -6.38
N ARG A 438 12.02 13.58 -7.43
CA ARG A 438 12.40 15.00 -7.30
C ARG A 438 11.54 15.77 -6.30
N SER A 439 10.23 15.52 -6.30
CA SER A 439 9.30 16.13 -5.37
C SER A 439 9.55 15.69 -3.92
N ALA A 440 9.87 14.42 -3.69
CA ALA A 440 10.17 13.89 -2.36
C ALA A 440 11.46 14.51 -1.78
N ILE A 441 12.50 14.68 -2.61
CA ILE A 441 13.75 15.34 -2.20
C ILE A 441 13.51 16.79 -1.74
N ALA A 442 12.58 17.50 -2.39
CA ALA A 442 12.20 18.87 -2.04
C ALA A 442 11.05 18.96 -1.01
N GLY A 443 10.55 17.82 -0.53
CA GLY A 443 9.38 17.74 0.34
C GLY A 443 9.59 18.34 1.74
N ASP A 444 8.48 18.61 2.42
CA ASP A 444 8.47 19.15 3.79
C ASP A 444 9.08 18.15 4.79
N THR A 445 9.83 18.66 5.76
CA THR A 445 10.50 17.89 6.82
C THR A 445 9.86 18.08 8.20
N LYS A 446 8.81 18.91 8.31
CA LYS A 446 8.13 19.19 9.59
C LYS A 446 7.50 17.98 10.25
N GLY A 447 7.11 16.96 9.49
CA GLY A 447 6.56 15.71 10.04
C GLY A 447 7.57 15.02 10.96
N TYR A 448 8.81 14.94 10.50
CA TYR A 448 9.93 14.34 11.24
C TYR A 448 10.28 15.09 12.51
N THR A 449 10.25 16.43 12.49
CA THR A 449 10.54 17.24 13.69
C THR A 449 9.38 17.16 14.69
N ARG A 450 8.13 17.10 14.22
CA ARG A 450 6.95 16.92 15.08
C ARG A 450 6.92 15.54 15.75
N ALA A 451 7.50 14.51 15.14
CA ALA A 451 7.52 13.14 15.68
C ALA A 451 8.16 13.06 17.07
N ALA A 452 9.18 13.88 17.34
CA ALA A 452 9.86 13.92 18.65
C ALA A 452 9.09 14.69 19.73
N ARG A 453 8.15 15.56 19.35
CA ARG A 453 7.55 16.53 20.28
C ARG A 453 6.83 15.86 21.45
N VAL A 454 5.83 15.02 21.16
CA VAL A 454 4.98 14.45 22.21
C VAL A 454 5.76 13.47 23.08
N PRO A 455 6.57 12.52 22.56
CA PRO A 455 7.33 11.63 23.43
C PRO A 455 8.32 12.36 24.34
N MET A 456 8.90 13.48 23.89
CA MET A 456 9.76 14.31 24.74
C MET A 456 8.97 15.11 25.78
N GLN A 457 7.76 15.58 25.44
CA GLN A 457 6.86 16.26 26.39
C GLN A 457 6.36 15.31 27.47
N ASP A 458 5.96 14.09 27.09
CA ASP A 458 5.52 13.06 28.02
C ASP A 458 6.66 12.69 28.97
N PHE A 459 7.87 12.47 28.43
CA PHE A 459 9.06 12.23 29.24
C PHE A 459 9.33 13.35 30.26
N ALA A 460 9.32 14.61 29.81
CA ALA A 460 9.58 15.74 30.70
C ALA A 460 8.50 15.87 31.79
N SER A 461 7.24 15.57 31.46
CA SER A 461 6.16 15.50 32.45
C SER A 461 6.37 14.38 33.46
N ASP A 462 6.84 13.20 33.04
CA ASP A 462 7.06 12.04 33.90
C ASP A 462 8.18 12.28 34.93
N ILE A 463 9.15 13.14 34.60
CA ILE A 463 10.27 13.51 35.49
C ILE A 463 10.14 14.90 36.14
N ASP A 464 8.96 15.53 36.02
CA ASP A 464 8.63 16.86 36.58
C ASP A 464 9.57 18.00 36.11
N VAL A 465 10.01 17.95 34.86
CA VAL A 465 10.85 18.96 34.20
C VAL A 465 10.01 19.80 33.23
N SER A 466 10.33 21.10 33.11
CA SER A 466 9.62 21.98 32.19
C SER A 466 9.93 21.62 30.73
N ILE A 467 8.90 21.68 29.89
CA ILE A 467 9.05 21.52 28.43
C ILE A 467 9.99 22.58 27.82
N ASP A 468 10.11 23.75 28.46
CA ASP A 468 11.00 24.82 28.01
C ASP A 468 12.48 24.47 28.09
N ASP A 469 12.85 23.44 28.87
CA ASP A 469 14.22 22.93 28.99
C ASP A 469 14.59 21.94 27.87
N ILE A 470 13.64 21.60 26.98
CA ILE A 470 13.84 20.69 25.85
C ILE A 470 14.14 21.47 24.57
N ASP A 471 15.30 21.23 23.94
CA ASP A 471 15.62 21.77 22.63
C ASP A 471 15.03 20.91 21.50
N LEU A 472 13.74 21.10 21.23
CA LEU A 472 13.04 20.45 20.12
C LEU A 472 13.65 20.79 18.74
N THR A 473 14.35 21.92 18.63
CA THR A 473 15.00 22.33 17.38
C THR A 473 16.24 21.48 17.15
N ALA A 474 17.06 21.25 18.18
CA ALA A 474 18.21 20.36 18.14
C ALA A 474 17.79 18.89 17.92
N ALA A 475 16.74 18.43 18.61
CA ALA A 475 16.17 17.09 18.40
C ALA A 475 15.72 16.90 16.94
N GLY A 476 14.99 17.89 16.40
CA GLY A 476 14.57 17.89 15.01
C GLY A 476 15.75 17.85 14.03
N ALA A 477 16.76 18.69 14.23
CA ALA A 477 17.95 18.72 13.39
C ALA A 477 18.71 17.38 13.39
N ALA A 478 18.81 16.71 14.54
CA ALA A 478 19.41 15.39 14.66
C ALA A 478 18.64 14.35 13.82
N ILE A 479 17.30 14.33 13.90
CA ILE A 479 16.47 13.43 13.08
C ILE A 479 16.73 13.65 11.59
N LEU A 480 16.72 14.90 11.14
CA LEU A 480 16.93 15.20 9.72
C LEU A 480 18.32 14.76 9.25
N SER A 481 19.35 14.99 10.06
CA SER A 481 20.72 14.61 9.72
C SER A 481 20.93 13.09 9.64
N VAL A 482 20.30 12.33 10.53
CA VAL A 482 20.51 10.87 10.63
C VAL A 482 19.58 10.10 9.71
N LEU A 483 18.32 10.54 9.55
CA LEU A 483 17.27 9.79 8.87
C LEU A 483 16.99 10.29 7.45
N VAL A 484 16.84 11.62 7.28
CA VAL A 484 16.29 12.22 6.05
C VAL A 484 17.36 12.54 5.03
N GLU A 485 18.45 13.21 5.45
CA GLU A 485 19.53 13.63 4.55
C GLU A 485 20.17 12.46 3.79
N PRO A 486 20.48 11.30 4.42
CA PRO A 486 21.08 10.17 3.72
C PRO A 486 20.15 9.53 2.70
N VAL A 487 18.83 9.54 2.96
CA VAL A 487 17.83 9.02 2.02
C VAL A 487 17.73 9.96 0.83
N ARG A 488 17.62 11.28 1.06
CA ARG A 488 17.52 12.28 -0.01
C ARG A 488 18.77 12.30 -0.90
N ALA A 489 19.96 12.18 -0.31
CA ALA A 489 21.21 12.08 -1.09
C ALA A 489 21.19 10.86 -2.03
N ARG A 490 20.85 9.68 -1.52
CA ARG A 490 20.76 8.45 -2.32
C ARG A 490 19.66 8.49 -3.38
N LEU A 491 18.53 9.12 -3.09
CA LEU A 491 17.48 9.34 -4.09
C LEU A 491 17.96 10.29 -5.19
N GLY A 492 18.77 11.30 -4.83
CA GLY A 492 19.43 12.19 -5.78
C GLY A 492 20.36 11.43 -6.72
N ASP A 493 21.25 10.60 -6.17
CA ASP A 493 22.17 9.77 -6.95
C ASP A 493 21.40 8.81 -7.89
N LEU A 494 20.32 8.20 -7.39
CA LEU A 494 19.48 7.29 -8.16
C LEU A 494 18.85 7.96 -9.38
N MET A 495 18.45 9.24 -9.26
CA MET A 495 17.90 10.02 -10.38
C MET A 495 18.94 10.36 -11.45
N GLU A 496 20.23 10.30 -11.14
CA GLU A 496 21.30 10.46 -12.14
C GLU A 496 21.57 9.16 -12.90
N GLU A 497 21.23 8.02 -12.31
CA GLU A 497 21.55 6.68 -12.84
C GLU A 497 20.44 6.10 -13.73
N THR A 498 19.16 6.27 -13.35
CA THR A 498 18.04 5.68 -14.10
C THR A 498 16.76 6.53 -14.06
N ASP A 499 16.04 6.53 -15.19
CA ASP A 499 14.70 7.12 -15.32
C ASP A 499 13.59 6.06 -15.39
N ASP A 500 13.94 4.76 -15.30
CA ASP A 500 12.98 3.66 -15.40
C ASP A 500 12.13 3.50 -14.13
N ALA A 501 10.81 3.50 -14.29
CA ALA A 501 9.88 3.51 -13.16
C ALA A 501 9.94 2.24 -12.30
N ASP A 502 10.21 1.08 -12.91
CA ASP A 502 10.29 -0.19 -12.19
C ASP A 502 11.61 -0.32 -11.42
N GLU A 503 12.72 0.11 -12.02
CA GLU A 503 14.02 0.19 -11.35
C GLU A 503 14.00 1.19 -10.18
N LEU A 504 13.45 2.39 -10.38
CA LEU A 504 13.24 3.38 -9.32
C LEU A 504 12.41 2.81 -8.17
N SER A 505 11.31 2.12 -8.49
CA SER A 505 10.45 1.52 -7.47
C SER A 505 11.16 0.44 -6.65
N ARG A 506 12.05 -0.36 -7.26
CA ARG A 506 12.85 -1.36 -6.52
C ARG A 506 13.90 -0.70 -5.64
N ALA A 507 14.62 0.30 -6.16
CA ALA A 507 15.64 1.02 -5.42
C ALA A 507 15.07 1.80 -4.23
N VAL A 508 13.94 2.50 -4.42
CA VAL A 508 13.23 3.23 -3.35
C VAL A 508 12.81 2.29 -2.23
N ARG A 509 12.26 1.12 -2.55
CA ARG A 509 11.93 0.10 -1.54
C ARG A 509 13.14 -0.29 -0.69
N SER A 510 14.28 -0.52 -1.34
CA SER A 510 15.53 -0.88 -0.66
C SER A 510 16.04 0.24 0.25
N ILE A 511 16.08 1.49 -0.25
CA ILE A 511 16.57 2.66 0.50
C ILE A 511 15.72 2.92 1.75
N TYR A 512 14.40 2.94 1.61
CA TYR A 512 13.50 3.20 2.73
C TYR A 512 13.43 2.02 3.71
N ARG A 513 13.55 0.76 3.24
CA ARG A 513 13.68 -0.41 4.13
C ARG A 513 14.94 -0.34 4.99
N GLU A 514 16.07 0.06 4.41
CA GLU A 514 17.31 0.28 5.17
C GLU A 514 17.15 1.45 6.15
N SER A 515 16.52 2.55 5.73
CA SER A 515 16.26 3.71 6.60
C SER A 515 15.40 3.33 7.82
N ARG A 516 14.28 2.62 7.58
CA ARG A 516 13.37 2.13 8.63
C ARG A 516 14.07 1.19 9.63
N SER A 517 14.89 0.26 9.14
CA SER A 517 15.49 -0.80 9.98
C SER A 517 16.76 -0.38 10.69
N ARG A 518 17.58 0.52 10.11
CA ARG A 518 18.90 0.88 10.67
C ARG A 518 19.00 2.31 11.16
N ARG A 519 18.26 3.25 10.58
CA ARG A 519 18.43 4.69 10.87
C ARG A 519 17.36 5.24 11.81
N ALA A 520 16.14 4.71 11.80
CA ALA A 520 15.05 5.24 12.62
C ALA A 520 15.33 5.16 14.13
N ASP A 521 15.85 4.03 14.61
CA ASP A 521 16.19 3.86 16.04
C ASP A 521 17.38 4.75 16.46
N VAL A 522 18.43 4.80 15.62
CA VAL A 522 19.60 5.67 15.84
C VAL A 522 19.21 7.16 15.80
N ALA A 523 18.30 7.54 14.90
CA ALA A 523 17.78 8.89 14.82
C ALA A 523 16.97 9.27 16.06
N ALA A 524 16.18 8.34 16.60
CA ALA A 524 15.44 8.56 17.84
C ALA A 524 16.37 8.78 19.05
N GLU A 525 17.40 7.94 19.19
CA GLU A 525 18.41 8.10 20.25
C GLU A 525 19.19 9.42 20.11
N SER A 526 19.57 9.77 18.87
CA SER A 526 20.29 11.01 18.58
C SER A 526 19.42 12.24 18.82
N ALA A 527 18.13 12.18 18.47
CA ALA A 527 17.15 13.23 18.71
C ALA A 527 16.96 13.49 20.20
N PHE A 528 16.78 12.41 20.96
CA PHE A 528 16.62 12.50 22.40
C PHE A 528 17.88 13.11 23.05
N SER A 529 19.05 12.62 22.67
CA SER A 529 20.33 13.09 23.23
C SER A 529 20.66 14.54 22.82
N ALA A 530 20.23 14.98 21.63
CA ALA A 530 20.46 16.34 21.16
C ALA A 530 19.47 17.36 21.76
N GLY A 531 18.23 16.94 22.00
CA GLY A 531 17.21 17.81 22.60
C GLY A 531 17.23 17.85 24.12
N TRP A 532 17.93 16.91 24.77
CA TRP A 532 18.08 16.89 26.21
C TRP A 532 19.45 17.46 26.64
N PRO A 533 19.49 18.57 27.42
CA PRO A 533 20.72 19.31 27.68
C PRO A 533 21.69 18.66 28.69
N GLU A 534 21.26 17.65 29.46
CA GLU A 534 22.12 17.00 30.46
C GLU A 534 22.53 15.57 30.06
N PRO A 535 23.82 15.19 30.17
CA PRO A 535 24.19 13.78 30.14
C PRO A 535 23.62 13.12 31.39
N ILE A 536 22.57 12.32 31.24
CA ILE A 536 22.09 11.42 32.30
C ILE A 536 23.21 10.39 32.51
N THR A 537 24.03 10.60 33.55
CA THR A 537 25.11 9.69 33.97
C THR A 537 24.64 8.67 34.96
#